data_AF-A0AAV2QDY5-F1
#
_entry.id   AF-A0AAV2QDY5-F1
#
_cell.length_a   1.000
_cell.length_b   1.000
_cell.length_c   1.000
_cell.angle_alpha   90.00
_cell.angle_beta   90.00
_cell.angle_gamma   90.00
#
_symmetry.space_group_name_H-M   'P 1'
#
loop_
_entity.id
_entity.type
_entity.pdbx_description
1 polymer ?
#
loop_
_entity_poly.entity_id
_entity_poly.type
_entity_poly.pdbx_seq_one_letter_code
_entity_poly.pdbx_strand_id
1 'polypeptide(L)'
;SQCDKAFKHNHHLADHMMIHTGERPYLCSQCGKAFTHNKYFIGHMRVHNGELPHQCNQCDKAFSYSQTLARHMRIHTGERSYQCQYCEKNFSLKCNLTSHMKIHTGENAYQCSKCNKNFLKNTDLKRHMRLHLGDRPYPCSECDKAFLQKCDLVSHKKIHTGERPHQCSQCDKAFKLTHHLTQHMKIHGERPYQCNQCDKAFLQNRYLISHMRIH
;
A
#
# COMPACT_ATOMS: atom_id res chain seq x y z
N SER A 1 32.37 30.42 10.23
CA SER A 1 31.28 30.23 9.25
C SER A 1 30.55 28.94 9.60
N GLN A 2 29.23 28.96 9.79
CA GLN A 2 28.46 27.77 10.21
C GLN A 2 28.12 26.82 9.04
N CYS A 3 28.21 27.30 7.79
CA CYS A 3 28.24 26.46 6.58
C CYS A 3 28.67 27.28 5.33
N ASP A 4 29.00 26.62 4.22
CA ASP A 4 29.49 27.23 2.98
C ASP A 4 28.40 27.54 1.93
N LYS A 5 27.20 27.93 2.38
CA LYS A 5 26.11 28.31 1.47
C LYS A 5 26.16 29.80 1.13
N ALA A 6 26.22 30.11 -0.17
CA ALA A 6 26.12 31.46 -0.70
C ALA A 6 24.68 31.77 -1.15
N PHE A 7 24.22 32.99 -0.90
CA PHE A 7 22.87 33.44 -1.24
C PHE A 7 22.94 34.71 -2.09
N LYS A 8 22.12 34.77 -3.15
CA LYS A 8 22.02 35.94 -4.04
C LYS A 8 21.36 37.15 -3.38
N HIS A 9 20.52 36.92 -2.35
CA HIS A 9 19.73 37.97 -1.70
C HIS A 9 19.81 37.84 -0.17
N ASN A 10 19.86 38.99 0.52
CA ASN A 10 20.00 39.05 1.98
C ASN A 10 18.84 38.40 2.74
N HIS A 11 17.60 38.49 2.25
CA HIS A 11 16.46 37.85 2.92
C HIS A 11 16.57 36.31 2.89
N HIS A 12 17.14 35.72 1.83
CA HIS A 12 17.41 34.28 1.80
C HIS A 12 18.53 33.86 2.76
N LEU A 13 19.54 34.72 2.97
CA LEU A 13 20.56 34.49 3.98
C LEU A 13 19.95 34.56 5.39
N ALA A 14 19.15 35.60 5.67
CA ALA A 14 18.44 35.73 6.96
C ALA A 14 17.54 34.52 7.24
N ASP A 15 16.77 34.09 6.24
CA ASP A 15 15.95 32.88 6.29
C ASP A 15 16.78 31.62 6.58
N HIS A 16 17.94 31.51 5.95
CA HIS A 16 18.85 30.40 6.15
C HIS A 16 19.47 30.39 7.56
N MET A 17 19.79 31.55 8.11
CA MET A 17 20.37 31.67 9.45
C MET A 17 19.43 31.13 10.54
N MET A 18 18.11 31.16 10.34
CA MET A 18 17.13 30.53 11.25
C MET A 18 17.37 29.03 11.46
N ILE A 19 18.02 28.34 10.52
CA ILE A 19 18.38 26.93 10.68
C ILE A 19 19.48 26.75 11.73
N HIS A 20 20.44 27.68 11.77
CA HIS A 20 21.57 27.63 12.70
C HIS A 20 21.21 28.17 14.07
N THR A 21 20.38 29.22 14.14
CA THR A 21 19.91 29.80 15.41
C THR A 21 18.81 28.94 16.05
N GLY A 22 18.15 28.08 15.27
CA GLY A 22 16.98 27.32 15.71
C GLY A 22 15.73 28.18 15.89
N GLU A 23 15.77 29.45 15.48
CA GLU A 23 14.66 30.38 15.63
C GLU A 23 13.46 29.92 14.80
N ARG A 24 12.30 29.81 15.46
CA ARG A 24 11.06 29.36 14.85
C ARG A 24 9.91 30.27 15.28
N PRO A 25 9.77 31.45 14.65
CA PRO A 25 8.86 32.50 15.11
C PRO A 25 7.38 32.10 15.09
N TYR A 26 7.03 31.09 14.30
CA TYR A 26 5.63 30.70 14.07
C TYR A 26 5.27 29.47 14.89
N LEU A 27 4.69 29.67 16.08
CA LEU A 27 4.30 28.61 17.01
C LEU A 27 2.82 28.24 16.86
N CYS A 28 2.54 26.95 16.73
CA CYS A 28 1.19 26.40 16.80
C CYS A 28 0.77 26.23 18.27
N SER A 29 -0.20 27.01 18.71
CA SER A 29 -0.75 26.93 20.06
C SER A 29 -1.49 25.62 20.35
N GLN A 30 -1.99 24.92 19.32
CA GLN A 30 -2.76 23.68 19.50
C GLN A 30 -1.88 22.44 19.70
N CYS A 31 -0.66 22.40 19.16
CA CYS A 31 0.22 21.23 19.27
C CYS A 31 1.68 21.54 19.63
N GLY A 32 2.00 22.82 19.89
CA GLY A 32 3.34 23.27 20.25
C GLY A 32 4.37 23.23 19.11
N LYS A 33 3.97 22.87 17.88
CA LYS A 33 4.90 22.81 16.74
C LYS A 33 5.29 24.22 16.30
N ALA A 34 6.59 24.46 16.15
CA ALA A 34 7.12 25.74 15.68
C ALA A 34 7.72 25.61 14.28
N PHE A 35 7.56 26.65 13.45
CA PHE A 35 8.00 26.73 12.07
C PHE A 35 8.89 27.95 11.84
N THR A 36 9.82 27.83 10.89
CA THR A 36 10.70 28.94 10.50
C THR A 36 10.01 29.95 9.57
N HIS A 37 8.99 29.53 8.81
CA HIS A 37 8.27 30.42 7.90
C HIS A 37 6.76 30.35 8.07
N ASN A 38 6.11 31.51 7.91
CA ASN A 38 4.66 31.65 7.99
C ASN A 38 3.91 30.71 7.04
N LYS A 39 4.38 30.58 5.78
CA LYS A 39 3.73 29.72 4.77
C LYS A 39 3.59 28.26 5.24
N TYR A 40 4.58 27.74 5.97
CA TYR A 40 4.54 26.37 6.49
C TYR A 40 3.65 26.28 7.72
N PHE A 41 3.62 27.33 8.56
CA PHE A 41 2.71 27.43 9.68
C PHE A 41 1.25 27.48 9.24
N ILE A 42 0.88 28.37 8.31
CA ILE A 42 -0.47 28.44 7.74
C ILE A 42 -0.87 27.11 7.08
N GLY A 43 0.06 26.50 6.33
CA GLY A 43 -0.18 25.17 5.77
C GLY A 43 -0.40 24.10 6.85
N HIS A 44 0.32 24.17 7.97
CA HIS A 44 0.15 23.27 9.09
C HIS A 44 -1.19 23.46 9.80
N MET A 45 -1.70 24.68 9.92
CA MET A 45 -3.01 24.94 10.52
C MET A 45 -4.16 24.19 9.82
N ARG A 46 -3.99 23.83 8.54
CA ARG A 46 -4.91 22.96 7.78
C ARG A 46 -5.15 21.59 8.44
N VAL A 47 -4.17 21.09 9.20
CA VAL A 47 -4.29 19.83 9.95
C VAL A 47 -5.29 19.96 11.10
N HIS A 48 -5.41 21.16 11.68
CA HIS A 48 -6.24 21.42 12.84
C HIS A 48 -7.68 21.78 12.48
N ASN A 49 -7.86 22.63 11.47
CA ASN A 49 -9.20 23.07 11.02
C ASN A 49 -9.83 22.12 9.99
N GLY A 50 -9.08 21.13 9.48
CA GLY A 50 -9.57 20.18 8.47
C GLY A 50 -9.75 20.77 7.07
N GLU A 51 -9.16 21.93 6.77
CA GLU A 51 -9.26 22.55 5.45
C GLU A 51 -8.56 21.70 4.37
N LEU A 52 -9.33 21.36 3.33
CA LEU A 52 -8.87 20.61 2.18
C LEU A 52 -9.21 21.37 0.88
N PRO A 53 -8.50 22.47 0.56
CA PRO A 53 -8.88 23.37 -0.53
C PRO A 53 -8.78 22.75 -1.93
N HIS A 54 -8.10 21.61 -2.06
CA HIS A 54 -7.79 21.01 -3.35
C HIS A 54 -8.61 19.73 -3.54
N GLN A 55 -9.76 19.85 -4.20
CA GLN A 55 -10.67 18.74 -4.49
C GLN A 55 -10.24 17.96 -5.74
N CYS A 56 -10.39 16.64 -5.70
CA CYS A 56 -10.29 15.80 -6.87
C CYS A 56 -11.57 15.91 -7.71
N ASN A 57 -11.43 16.01 -9.02
CA ASN A 57 -12.57 16.07 -9.95
C ASN A 57 -13.05 14.69 -10.41
N GLN A 58 -12.43 13.60 -9.96
CA GLN A 58 -12.76 12.22 -10.33
C GLN A 58 -13.20 11.35 -9.15
N CYS A 59 -13.12 11.86 -7.92
CA CYS A 59 -13.65 11.21 -6.72
C CYS A 59 -13.84 12.23 -5.59
N ASP A 60 -14.50 11.83 -4.50
CA ASP A 60 -14.84 12.72 -3.38
C ASP A 60 -13.66 13.09 -2.48
N LYS A 61 -12.41 12.84 -2.90
CA LYS A 61 -11.22 13.13 -2.09
C LYS A 61 -10.77 14.57 -2.26
N ALA A 62 -10.44 15.21 -1.14
CA ALA A 62 -9.83 16.53 -1.10
C ALA A 62 -8.51 16.51 -0.33
N PHE A 63 -7.64 17.47 -0.63
CA PHE A 63 -6.27 17.53 -0.10
C PHE A 63 -5.92 18.92 0.41
N SER A 64 -5.08 18.96 1.44
CA SER A 64 -4.57 20.20 2.03
C SER A 64 -3.52 20.90 1.17
N TYR A 65 -2.93 20.23 0.18
CA TYR A 65 -1.91 20.79 -0.71
C TYR A 65 -2.12 20.35 -2.17
N SER A 66 -1.91 21.26 -3.11
CA SER A 66 -2.05 21.02 -4.56
C SER A 66 -1.11 19.92 -5.07
N GLN A 67 0.11 19.84 -4.55
CA GLN A 67 1.07 18.80 -4.94
C GLN A 67 0.59 17.41 -4.51
N THR A 68 -0.15 17.32 -3.39
CA THR A 68 -0.73 16.06 -2.94
C THR A 68 -1.90 15.65 -3.82
N LEU A 69 -2.73 16.61 -4.28
CA LEU A 69 -3.75 16.37 -5.30
C LEU A 69 -3.12 15.91 -6.63
N ALA A 70 -2.12 16.62 -7.14
CA ALA A 70 -1.43 16.24 -8.38
C ALA A 70 -0.86 14.82 -8.31
N ARG A 71 -0.27 14.46 -7.16
CA ARG A 71 0.17 13.10 -6.88
C ARG A 71 -0.97 12.09 -6.87
N HIS A 72 -2.09 12.45 -6.24
CA HIS A 72 -3.28 11.60 -6.18
C HIS A 72 -3.88 11.33 -7.56
N MET A 73 -3.89 12.32 -8.46
CA MET A 73 -4.41 12.17 -9.83
C MET A 73 -3.71 11.05 -10.62
N ARG A 74 -2.49 10.65 -10.26
CA ARG A 74 -1.81 9.49 -10.86
C ARG A 74 -2.54 8.16 -10.65
N ILE A 75 -3.41 8.07 -9.64
CA ILE A 75 -4.26 6.89 -9.43
C ILE A 75 -5.31 6.79 -10.54
N HIS A 76 -5.85 7.93 -10.97
CA HIS A 76 -6.87 8.03 -11.99
C HIS A 76 -6.29 7.88 -13.41
N THR A 77 -5.15 8.50 -13.67
CA THR A 77 -4.49 8.40 -14.98
C THR A 77 -3.74 7.10 -15.19
N GLY A 78 -3.45 6.36 -14.11
CA GLY A 78 -2.61 5.17 -14.16
C GLY A 78 -1.11 5.48 -14.41
N GLU A 79 -0.71 6.75 -14.37
CA GLU A 79 0.67 7.17 -14.65
C GLU A 79 1.67 6.53 -13.66
N ARG A 80 2.63 5.78 -14.21
CA ARG A 80 3.69 5.09 -13.45
C ARG A 80 5.07 5.37 -14.05
N SER A 81 5.52 6.60 -13.94
CA SER A 81 6.73 7.12 -14.59
C SER A 81 8.06 6.65 -13.97
N TYR A 82 8.04 5.87 -12.88
CA TYR A 82 9.25 5.38 -12.23
C TYR A 82 9.41 3.87 -12.44
N GLN A 83 10.25 3.48 -13.39
CA GLN A 83 10.52 2.09 -13.74
C GLN A 83 11.62 1.47 -12.85
N CYS A 84 11.42 0.22 -12.47
CA CYS A 84 12.48 -0.59 -11.87
C CYS A 84 13.48 -1.07 -12.93
N GLN A 85 14.77 -0.98 -12.61
CA GLN A 85 15.85 -1.38 -13.54
C GLN A 85 16.03 -2.91 -13.58
N TYR A 86 15.56 -3.62 -12.56
CA TYR A 86 15.76 -5.06 -12.36
C TYR A 86 14.49 -5.90 -12.60
N CYS A 87 13.34 -5.27 -12.85
CA CYS A 87 12.11 -5.95 -13.23
C CYS A 87 11.12 -5.02 -13.95
N GLU A 88 10.06 -5.58 -14.54
CA GLU A 88 9.06 -4.83 -15.32
C GLU A 88 8.11 -3.95 -14.47
N LYS A 89 8.37 -3.83 -13.16
CA LYS A 89 7.49 -3.06 -12.26
C LYS A 89 7.71 -1.56 -12.44
N ASN A 90 6.58 -0.85 -12.55
CA ASN A 90 6.53 0.59 -12.66
C ASN A 90 5.78 1.18 -11.45
N PHE A 91 6.22 2.34 -10.99
CA PHE A 91 5.70 3.02 -9.80
C PHE A 91 5.25 4.43 -10.15
N SER A 92 4.17 4.88 -9.49
CA SER A 92 3.68 6.27 -9.62
C SER A 92 4.51 7.28 -8.84
N LEU A 93 5.33 6.82 -7.87
CA LEU A 93 6.16 7.68 -7.01
C LEU A 93 7.60 7.16 -6.89
N LYS A 94 8.55 8.10 -6.93
CA LYS A 94 9.98 7.80 -6.76
C LYS A 94 10.29 7.10 -5.43
N CYS A 95 9.69 7.56 -4.33
CA CYS A 95 9.91 6.94 -3.01
C CYS A 95 9.43 5.48 -2.94
N ASN A 96 8.38 5.12 -3.70
CA ASN A 96 7.91 3.75 -3.80
C ASN A 96 8.89 2.89 -4.61
N LEU A 97 9.43 3.42 -5.72
CA LEU A 97 10.52 2.78 -6.45
C LEU A 97 11.74 2.57 -5.53
N THR A 98 12.22 3.61 -4.85
CA THR A 98 13.36 3.50 -3.91
C THR A 98 13.12 2.43 -2.85
N SER A 99 11.91 2.36 -2.29
CA SER A 99 11.57 1.33 -1.30
C SER A 99 11.52 -0.08 -1.93
N HIS A 100 11.09 -0.18 -3.18
CA HIS A 100 11.06 -1.44 -3.93
C HIS A 100 12.46 -1.94 -4.29
N MET A 101 13.40 -1.03 -4.63
CA MET A 101 14.78 -1.40 -4.99
C MET A 101 15.49 -2.21 -3.90
N LYS A 102 15.11 -2.02 -2.63
CA LYS A 102 15.61 -2.80 -1.49
C LYS A 102 15.36 -4.31 -1.60
N ILE A 103 14.35 -4.72 -2.37
CA ILE A 103 14.12 -6.15 -2.67
C ILE A 103 15.25 -6.70 -3.53
N HIS A 104 15.74 -5.93 -4.50
CA HIS A 104 16.77 -6.35 -5.43
C HIS A 104 18.17 -6.30 -4.82
N THR A 105 18.44 -5.30 -3.99
CA THR A 105 19.73 -5.17 -3.30
C THR A 105 19.85 -6.11 -2.10
N GLY A 106 18.75 -6.75 -1.67
CA GLY A 106 18.74 -7.56 -0.46
C GLY A 106 18.86 -6.74 0.84
N GLU A 107 18.86 -5.40 0.75
CA GLU A 107 18.81 -4.46 1.87
C GLU A 107 17.43 -4.45 2.55
N ASN A 108 16.93 -5.63 2.88
CA ASN A 108 15.75 -5.73 3.73
C ASN A 108 16.13 -5.25 5.12
N ALA A 109 15.54 -4.11 5.54
CA ALA A 109 15.93 -3.47 6.79
C ALA A 109 15.47 -4.23 8.04
N TYR A 110 14.54 -5.19 7.93
CA TYR A 110 13.90 -5.81 9.09
C TYR A 110 13.76 -7.33 8.94
N GLN A 111 14.68 -8.07 9.54
CA GLN A 111 14.65 -9.53 9.58
C GLN A 111 13.81 -10.04 10.76
N CYS A 112 13.05 -11.12 10.54
CA CYS A 112 12.38 -11.83 11.61
C CYS A 112 13.39 -12.62 12.46
N SER A 113 13.30 -12.52 13.78
CA SER A 113 14.19 -13.26 14.69
C SER A 113 13.76 -14.72 14.91
N LYS A 114 12.57 -15.11 14.47
CA LYS A 114 11.99 -16.45 14.63
C LYS A 114 11.95 -17.27 13.33
N CYS A 115 12.21 -16.65 12.18
CA CYS A 115 12.32 -17.33 10.89
C CYS A 115 13.15 -16.50 9.90
N ASN A 116 13.55 -17.10 8.76
CA ASN A 116 14.41 -16.43 7.77
C ASN A 116 13.66 -15.42 6.86
N LYS A 117 12.50 -14.91 7.30
CA LYS A 117 11.72 -13.92 6.54
C LYS A 117 12.24 -12.51 6.77
N ASN A 118 12.29 -11.76 5.68
CA ASN A 118 12.76 -10.39 5.63
C ASN A 118 11.63 -9.45 5.19
N PHE A 119 11.62 -8.24 5.76
CA PHE A 119 10.59 -7.23 5.50
C PHE A 119 11.20 -5.88 5.17
N LEU A 120 10.53 -5.14 4.28
CA LEU A 120 10.94 -3.80 3.87
C LEU A 120 10.60 -2.72 4.90
N LYS A 121 9.60 -2.97 5.75
CA LYS A 121 9.10 -2.03 6.76
C LYS A 121 8.97 -2.73 8.12
N ASN A 122 9.33 -2.02 9.19
CA ASN A 122 9.17 -2.51 10.56
C ASN A 122 7.72 -2.85 10.89
N THR A 123 6.76 -2.08 10.37
CA THR A 123 5.32 -2.36 10.55
C THR A 123 4.92 -3.72 9.99
N ASP A 124 5.53 -4.14 8.88
CA ASP A 124 5.27 -5.43 8.26
C ASP A 124 5.89 -6.57 9.08
N LEU A 125 7.11 -6.37 9.59
CA LEU A 125 7.73 -7.30 10.52
C LEU A 125 6.89 -7.44 11.81
N LYS A 126 6.51 -6.35 12.46
CA LYS A 126 5.67 -6.38 13.68
C LYS A 126 4.36 -7.13 13.47
N ARG A 127 3.70 -6.89 12.34
CA ARG A 127 2.48 -7.63 11.97
C ARG A 127 2.79 -9.12 11.74
N HIS A 128 3.89 -9.44 11.07
CA HIS A 128 4.31 -10.83 10.88
C HIS A 128 4.62 -11.52 12.21
N MET A 129 5.25 -10.85 13.17
CA MET A 129 5.57 -11.42 14.48
C MET A 129 4.33 -11.92 15.25
N ARG A 130 3.14 -11.37 14.98
CA ARG A 130 1.87 -11.88 15.54
C ARG A 130 1.61 -13.33 15.19
N LEU A 131 2.09 -13.81 14.04
CA LEU A 131 2.00 -15.22 13.67
C LEU A 131 2.77 -16.11 14.64
N HIS A 132 3.96 -15.67 15.06
CA HIS A 132 4.80 -16.41 15.98
C HIS A 132 4.28 -16.37 17.42
N LEU A 133 3.65 -15.27 17.80
CA LEU A 133 3.08 -15.09 19.14
C LEU A 133 1.67 -15.68 19.28
N GLY A 134 1.02 -16.06 18.18
CA GLY A 134 -0.39 -16.44 18.18
C GLY A 134 -1.34 -15.28 18.48
N ASP A 135 -0.86 -14.05 18.49
CA ASP A 135 -1.62 -12.84 18.82
C ASP A 135 -2.64 -12.52 17.73
N ARG A 136 -3.93 -12.75 18.02
CA ARG A 136 -5.06 -12.53 17.10
C ARG A 136 -5.98 -11.44 17.67
N PRO A 137 -5.61 -10.15 17.53
CA PRO A 137 -6.30 -9.04 18.20
C PRO A 137 -7.66 -8.70 17.62
N TYR A 138 -8.11 -9.40 16.57
CA TYR A 138 -9.37 -9.13 15.88
C TYR A 138 -10.33 -10.32 16.03
N PRO A 139 -11.02 -10.46 17.19
CA PRO A 139 -12.02 -11.50 17.39
C PRO A 139 -13.29 -11.23 16.57
N CYS A 140 -13.95 -12.32 16.14
CA CYS A 140 -15.30 -12.26 15.61
C CYS A 140 -16.31 -12.16 16.76
N SER A 141 -17.32 -11.32 16.59
CA SER A 141 -18.40 -11.15 17.57
C SER A 141 -19.47 -12.25 17.48
N GLU A 142 -19.45 -13.06 16.41
CA GLU A 142 -20.50 -14.01 16.05
C GLU A 142 -20.01 -15.47 16.10
N CYS A 143 -18.72 -15.70 16.39
CA CYS A 143 -18.13 -17.02 16.64
C CYS A 143 -16.76 -16.90 17.32
N ASP A 144 -16.20 -18.03 17.76
CA ASP A 144 -14.93 -18.09 18.51
C ASP A 144 -13.67 -17.84 17.66
N LYS A 145 -13.81 -17.40 16.41
CA LYS A 145 -12.67 -17.17 15.51
C LYS A 145 -12.05 -15.80 15.73
N ALA A 146 -10.72 -15.77 15.82
CA ALA A 146 -9.95 -14.53 15.86
C ALA A 146 -8.90 -14.44 14.74
N PHE A 147 -8.64 -13.22 14.29
CA PHE A 147 -7.82 -12.93 13.12
C PHE A 147 -6.63 -12.05 13.46
N LEU A 148 -5.57 -12.17 12.64
CA LEU A 148 -4.32 -11.42 12.77
C LEU A 148 -4.43 -9.99 12.21
N GLN A 149 -5.35 -9.80 11.26
CA GLN A 149 -5.61 -8.53 10.59
C GLN A 149 -7.10 -8.21 10.52
N LYS A 150 -7.43 -6.92 10.61
CA LYS A 150 -8.81 -6.42 10.53
C LYS A 150 -9.50 -6.77 9.20
N CYS A 151 -8.77 -6.74 8.08
CA CYS A 151 -9.32 -7.09 6.77
C CYS A 151 -9.78 -8.54 6.68
N ASP A 152 -9.09 -9.44 7.38
CA ASP A 152 -9.43 -10.86 7.43
C ASP A 152 -10.72 -11.06 8.24
N LEU A 153 -10.87 -10.35 9.37
CA LEU A 153 -12.11 -10.33 10.13
C LEU A 153 -13.28 -9.76 9.29
N VAL A 154 -13.09 -8.65 8.59
CA VAL A 154 -14.13 -8.06 7.73
C VAL A 154 -14.55 -9.03 6.64
N SER A 155 -13.58 -9.69 6.00
CA SER A 155 -13.84 -10.71 4.98
C SER A 155 -14.56 -11.93 5.56
N HIS A 156 -14.19 -12.34 6.77
CA HIS A 156 -14.84 -13.42 7.50
C HIS A 156 -16.28 -13.10 7.89
N LYS A 157 -16.59 -11.85 8.30
CA LYS A 157 -17.95 -11.45 8.66
C LYS A 157 -18.97 -11.65 7.54
N LYS A 158 -18.54 -11.56 6.27
CA LYS A 158 -19.39 -11.91 5.10
C LYS A 158 -19.87 -13.37 5.12
N ILE A 159 -19.22 -14.24 5.91
CA ILE A 159 -19.68 -15.62 6.07
C ILE A 159 -21.01 -15.66 6.83
N HIS A 160 -21.13 -14.88 7.90
CA HIS A 160 -22.31 -14.84 8.76
C HIS A 160 -23.50 -14.15 8.10
N THR A 161 -23.27 -13.11 7.31
CA THR A 161 -24.35 -12.40 6.59
C THR A 161 -24.91 -13.21 5.43
N GLY A 162 -24.21 -14.25 4.97
CA GLY A 162 -24.61 -15.02 3.79
C GLY A 162 -24.41 -14.29 2.45
N GLU A 163 -24.13 -12.98 2.47
CA GLU A 163 -23.98 -12.13 1.29
C GLU A 163 -22.92 -12.65 0.31
N ARG A 164 -23.27 -12.69 -0.97
CA ARG A 164 -22.38 -13.07 -2.08
C ARG A 164 -22.33 -11.93 -3.11
N PRO A 165 -21.66 -10.81 -2.80
CA PRO A 165 -21.68 -9.62 -3.65
C PRO A 165 -20.92 -9.79 -4.97
N HIS A 166 -20.15 -10.86 -5.14
CA HIS A 166 -19.33 -11.08 -6.34
C HIS A 166 -19.98 -12.13 -7.24
N GLN A 167 -20.87 -11.70 -8.13
CA GLN A 167 -21.52 -12.55 -9.12
C GLN A 167 -20.59 -12.90 -10.29
N CYS A 168 -20.68 -14.13 -10.78
CA CYS A 168 -20.05 -14.52 -12.04
C CYS A 168 -20.87 -13.97 -13.21
N SER A 169 -20.19 -13.42 -14.22
CA SER A 169 -20.85 -12.91 -15.43
C SER A 169 -21.20 -14.00 -16.44
N GLN A 170 -20.73 -15.24 -16.24
CA GLN A 170 -20.89 -16.35 -17.18
C GLN A 170 -21.74 -17.50 -16.62
N CYS A 171 -22.16 -17.43 -15.36
CA CYS A 171 -23.10 -18.38 -14.76
C CYS A 171 -23.71 -17.81 -13.47
N ASP A 172 -24.71 -18.48 -12.91
CA ASP A 172 -25.46 -18.01 -11.74
C ASP A 172 -24.69 -18.10 -10.40
N LYS A 173 -23.40 -18.43 -10.43
CA LYS A 173 -22.60 -18.57 -9.21
C LYS A 173 -22.17 -17.20 -8.66
N ALA A 174 -22.44 -16.99 -7.38
CA ALA A 174 -21.99 -15.83 -6.63
C ALA A 174 -21.03 -16.22 -5.50
N PHE A 175 -20.08 -15.34 -5.20
CA PHE A 175 -19.00 -15.57 -4.24
C PHE A 175 -18.96 -14.48 -3.16
N LYS A 176 -18.55 -14.86 -1.95
CA LYS A 176 -18.38 -13.94 -0.81
C LYS A 176 -17.14 -13.05 -0.95
N LEU A 177 -16.11 -13.53 -1.64
CA LEU A 177 -14.81 -12.86 -1.81
C LEU A 177 -14.42 -12.79 -3.28
N THR A 178 -13.84 -11.65 -3.70
CA THR A 178 -13.42 -11.42 -5.09
C THR A 178 -12.41 -12.45 -5.58
N HIS A 179 -11.43 -12.85 -4.76
CA HIS A 179 -10.42 -13.81 -5.20
C HIS A 179 -11.00 -15.21 -5.48
N HIS A 180 -12.08 -15.61 -4.80
CA HIS A 180 -12.82 -16.84 -5.13
C HIS A 180 -13.51 -16.71 -6.49
N LEU A 181 -14.12 -15.54 -6.79
CA LEU A 181 -14.64 -15.26 -8.12
C LEU A 181 -13.52 -15.30 -9.17
N THR A 182 -12.40 -14.62 -8.96
CA THR A 182 -11.26 -14.64 -9.90
C THR A 182 -10.74 -16.06 -10.14
N GLN A 183 -10.64 -16.89 -9.09
CA GLN A 183 -10.26 -18.30 -9.24
C GLN A 183 -11.33 -19.09 -9.99
N HIS A 184 -12.60 -18.84 -9.71
CA HIS A 184 -13.72 -19.44 -10.43
C HIS A 184 -13.72 -19.06 -11.90
N MET A 185 -13.45 -17.80 -12.28
CA MET A 185 -13.41 -17.37 -13.67
C MET A 185 -12.39 -18.16 -14.50
N LYS A 186 -11.37 -18.77 -13.87
CA LYS A 186 -10.45 -19.68 -14.57
C LYS A 186 -11.12 -20.94 -15.10
N ILE A 187 -12.27 -21.35 -14.59
CA ILE A 187 -13.00 -22.52 -15.12
C ILE A 187 -13.71 -22.21 -16.42
N HIS A 188 -14.03 -20.95 -16.64
CA HIS A 188 -14.62 -20.44 -17.87
C HIS A 188 -13.55 -20.03 -18.89
N GLY A 189 -12.27 -20.09 -18.50
CA GLY A 189 -11.15 -19.85 -19.39
C GLY A 189 -10.84 -21.06 -20.26
N GLU A 190 -9.97 -20.85 -21.24
CA GLU A 190 -9.41 -21.92 -22.06
C GLU A 190 -8.61 -22.91 -21.20
N ARG A 191 -8.37 -24.11 -21.72
CA ARG A 191 -7.61 -25.18 -21.07
C ARG A 191 -6.17 -25.22 -21.62
N PRO A 192 -5.28 -24.29 -21.22
CA PRO A 192 -3.96 -24.17 -21.84
C PRO A 192 -3.01 -25.33 -21.50
N TYR A 193 -3.34 -26.14 -20.49
CA TYR A 193 -2.47 -27.21 -20.03
C TYR A 193 -2.86 -28.53 -20.69
N GLN A 194 -2.25 -28.84 -21.83
CA GLN A 194 -2.47 -30.09 -22.56
C GLN A 194 -1.58 -31.22 -22.04
N CYS A 195 -2.13 -32.44 -22.00
CA CYS A 195 -1.38 -33.66 -21.79
C CYS A 195 -0.58 -34.01 -23.05
N ASN A 196 0.67 -34.42 -22.89
CA ASN A 196 1.53 -34.85 -24.00
C ASN A 196 1.40 -36.35 -24.32
N GLN A 197 0.64 -37.10 -23.51
CA GLN A 197 0.42 -38.55 -23.68
C GLN A 197 -1.03 -38.90 -24.05
N CYS A 198 -1.98 -37.95 -24.03
CA CYS A 198 -3.35 -38.11 -24.50
C CYS A 198 -4.01 -36.75 -24.77
N ASP A 199 -5.21 -36.75 -25.37
CA ASP A 199 -5.92 -35.53 -25.79
C ASP A 199 -6.56 -34.72 -24.64
N LYS A 200 -6.22 -35.02 -23.38
CA LYS A 200 -6.80 -34.33 -22.23
C LYS A 200 -6.15 -32.97 -22.01
N ALA A 201 -6.98 -31.94 -21.87
CA ALA A 201 -6.56 -30.59 -21.50
C ALA A 201 -7.14 -30.15 -20.15
N PHE A 202 -6.38 -29.37 -19.40
CA PHE A 202 -6.68 -28.95 -18.03
C PHE A 202 -6.65 -27.42 -17.90
N LEU A 203 -7.46 -26.91 -16.97
CA LEU A 203 -7.56 -25.47 -16.66
C LEU A 203 -6.42 -24.98 -15.73
N GLN A 204 -5.76 -25.90 -15.02
CA GLN A 204 -4.67 -25.56 -14.09
C GLN A 204 -3.55 -26.60 -14.16
N ASN A 205 -2.30 -26.14 -14.14
CA ASN A 205 -1.11 -26.99 -14.22
C ASN A 205 -1.10 -28.09 -13.13
N ARG A 206 -1.57 -27.78 -11.91
CA ARG A 206 -1.62 -28.77 -10.81
C ARG A 206 -2.44 -30.01 -11.17
N TYR A 207 -3.50 -29.86 -11.96
CA TYR A 207 -4.35 -30.97 -12.38
C TYR A 207 -3.70 -31.78 -13.50
N LEU A 208 -3.00 -31.11 -14.43
CA LEU A 208 -2.16 -31.79 -15.41
C LEU A 208 -1.06 -32.60 -14.71
N ILE A 209 -0.33 -32.03 -13.76
CA ILE A 209 0.69 -32.75 -12.98
C ILE A 209 0.10 -33.96 -12.25
N SER A 210 -1.09 -33.84 -11.66
CA SER A 210 -1.76 -34.97 -11.04
C SER A 210 -2.17 -36.04 -12.06
N HIS A 211 -2.61 -35.62 -13.25
CA HIS A 211 -2.96 -36.51 -14.35
C HIS A 211 -1.73 -37.18 -14.99
N MET A 212 -0.56 -36.56 -14.98
CA MET A 212 0.67 -37.19 -15.47
C MET A 212 1.13 -38.36 -14.60
N ARG A 213 0.61 -38.50 -13.37
CA ARG A 213 0.96 -39.60 -12.46
C ARG A 213 0.21 -40.91 -12.74
N ILE A 214 -0.79 -40.88 -13.62
CA ILE A 214 -1.55 -42.07 -14.03
C ILE A 214 -1.08 -42.62 -15.38
N HIS A 215 -0.02 -42.03 -15.94
CA HIS A 215 0.77 -42.55 -17.05
C HIS A 215 2.09 -43.07 -16.48
#